data_AF-A0A0R2A3W3-F1
#
_entry.id   AF-A0A0R2A3W3-F1
#
_cell.length_a   1.000
_cell.length_b   1.000
_cell.length_c   1.000
_cell.angle_alpha   90.00
_cell.angle_beta   90.00
_cell.angle_gamma   90.00
#
_symmetry.space_group_name_H-M   'P 1'
#
loop_
_entity.id
_entity.type
_entity.pdbx_description
1 polymer ?
#
loop_
_entity_poly.entity_id
_entity_poly.type
_entity_poly.pdbx_seq_one_letter_code
_entity_poly.pdbx_strand_id
1 'polypeptide(L)'
;MELQYDYLDSIELPFAHLMQTNQTTRLICKHSMISDDGYLSLNARCSTKQMIQAFKYGNDMYTLCLATDDGNYFVGPVVLIYGPYFESRGFKDVYHFANIHRIERERLVKQMNILTRLLQCHVTTQMIGLALDNPVILQLPVSDSFGISTNNEQTHTHYYYEEALSNAIETGNDTVIHETLMKLINSGQTGHLSDEGKLRNVKNFGIILVSVLIRTAIRSGVDYEHAFDLNDRYVRELERLKTPDEIVKVIEIELRDLTRRVSRMNLTAVSIPVRQAIKLILKAPNNNISVRTIGDQLNLNCKYLSNRFKVEMGL
;
A
#
# COMPACT_ATOMS: atom_id res chain seq x y z
N MET A 1 -12.64 -31.40 -8.34
CA MET A 1 -11.66 -30.44 -7.82
C MET A 1 -10.69 -31.25 -6.97
N GLU A 2 -9.39 -31.14 -7.21
CA GLU A 2 -8.41 -31.96 -6.47
C GLU A 2 -8.20 -31.38 -5.06
N LEU A 3 -8.14 -32.24 -4.04
CA LEU A 3 -8.15 -31.89 -2.61
C LEU A 3 -7.07 -30.87 -2.21
N GLN A 4 -5.94 -30.85 -2.91
CA GLN A 4 -4.86 -29.89 -2.69
C GLN A 4 -5.23 -28.44 -3.03
N TYR A 5 -6.07 -28.21 -4.05
CA TYR A 5 -6.48 -26.85 -4.40
C TYR A 5 -7.52 -26.35 -3.40
N ASP A 6 -8.49 -27.19 -3.01
CA ASP A 6 -9.47 -26.86 -1.98
C ASP A 6 -8.78 -26.51 -0.65
N TYR A 7 -7.72 -27.24 -0.30
CA TYR A 7 -6.90 -26.91 0.85
C TYR A 7 -6.22 -25.54 0.71
N LEU A 8 -5.56 -25.27 -0.41
CA LEU A 8 -4.85 -24.00 -0.65
C LEU A 8 -5.80 -22.79 -0.66
N ASP A 9 -6.97 -22.92 -1.29
CA ASP A 9 -8.03 -21.92 -1.26
C ASP A 9 -8.55 -21.70 0.17
N SER A 10 -8.74 -22.77 0.96
CA SER A 10 -9.25 -22.67 2.33
C SER A 10 -8.32 -21.94 3.31
N ILE A 11 -7.01 -21.92 3.02
CA ILE A 11 -6.01 -21.21 3.83
C ILE A 11 -5.66 -19.83 3.27
N GLU A 12 -6.31 -19.43 2.17
CA GLU A 12 -6.13 -18.13 1.49
C GLU A 12 -4.67 -17.84 1.10
N LEU A 13 -3.88 -18.88 0.85
CA LEU A 13 -2.51 -18.71 0.38
C LEU A 13 -2.50 -18.60 -1.15
N PRO A 14 -1.83 -17.59 -1.73
CA PRO A 14 -1.68 -17.52 -3.16
C PRO A 14 -0.93 -18.74 -3.69
N PHE A 15 -1.37 -19.30 -4.82
CA PHE A 15 -0.72 -20.47 -5.38
C PHE A 15 -0.80 -20.54 -6.91
N ALA A 16 0.07 -21.36 -7.48
CA ALA A 16 0.02 -21.79 -8.88
C ALA A 16 0.52 -23.22 -9.01
N HIS A 17 -0.04 -23.99 -9.95
CA HIS A 17 0.44 -25.31 -10.31
C HIS A 17 0.81 -25.34 -11.79
N LEU A 18 2.06 -25.70 -12.08
CA LEU A 18 2.60 -25.83 -13.42
C LEU A 18 2.96 -27.29 -13.68
N MET A 19 2.34 -27.87 -14.70
CA MET A 19 2.63 -29.22 -15.15
C MET A 19 3.72 -29.18 -16.23
N GLN A 20 4.72 -30.03 -16.10
CA GLN A 20 5.81 -30.13 -17.08
C GLN A 20 5.58 -31.35 -17.97
N THR A 21 5.32 -31.12 -19.25
CA THR A 21 5.29 -32.18 -20.27
C THR A 21 6.55 -32.12 -21.11
N ASN A 22 6.91 -33.22 -21.79
CA ASN A 22 8.18 -33.41 -22.51
C ASN A 22 8.57 -32.30 -23.51
N GLN A 23 7.68 -31.38 -23.86
CA GLN A 23 7.96 -30.27 -24.79
C GLN A 23 7.46 -28.91 -24.31
N THR A 24 6.58 -28.82 -23.30
CA THR A 24 6.02 -27.54 -22.83
C THR A 24 5.69 -27.58 -21.34
N THR A 25 5.95 -26.46 -20.67
CA THR A 25 5.44 -26.18 -19.31
C THR A 25 4.09 -25.49 -19.47
N ARG A 26 3.06 -25.97 -18.76
CA ARG A 26 1.72 -25.39 -18.81
C ARG A 26 1.21 -25.06 -17.41
N LEU A 27 0.70 -23.84 -17.23
CA LEU A 27 -0.03 -23.45 -16.03
C LEU A 27 -1.39 -24.17 -16.01
N ILE A 28 -1.62 -24.97 -14.98
CA ILE A 28 -2.87 -25.75 -14.78
C ILE A 28 -3.87 -24.97 -13.95
N CYS A 29 -3.39 -24.34 -12.87
CA CYS A 29 -4.22 -23.59 -11.94
C CYS A 29 -3.42 -22.44 -11.35
N LYS A 30 -4.09 -21.32 -11.09
CA LYS A 30 -3.51 -20.14 -10.43
C LYS A 30 -4.56 -19.39 -9.64
N HIS A 31 -4.26 -19.14 -8.37
CA HIS A 31 -4.98 -18.21 -7.50
C HIS A 31 -3.95 -17.24 -6.90
N SER A 32 -3.50 -16.27 -7.69
CA SER A 32 -2.42 -15.35 -7.30
C SER A 32 -2.37 -14.14 -8.22
N MET A 33 -1.82 -13.04 -7.71
CA MET A 33 -1.57 -11.80 -8.45
C MET A 33 -0.33 -11.87 -9.36
N ILE A 34 0.52 -12.90 -9.22
CA ILE A 34 1.66 -13.13 -10.12
C ILE A 34 1.12 -13.48 -11.52
N SER A 35 1.71 -12.91 -12.58
CA SER A 35 1.35 -13.26 -13.95
C SER A 35 1.78 -14.69 -14.31
N ASP A 36 1.19 -15.21 -15.39
CA ASP A 36 1.53 -16.53 -15.91
C ASP A 36 3.02 -16.58 -16.31
N ASP A 37 3.52 -15.52 -16.96
CA ASP A 37 4.94 -15.36 -17.33
C ASP A 37 5.85 -15.28 -16.09
N GLY A 38 5.37 -14.70 -15.00
CA GLY A 38 6.09 -14.66 -13.73
C GLY A 38 6.30 -16.06 -13.15
N TYR A 39 5.25 -16.90 -13.14
CA TYR A 39 5.38 -18.29 -12.71
C TYR A 39 6.21 -19.15 -13.66
N LEU A 40 6.10 -18.93 -14.98
CA LEU A 40 6.96 -19.60 -15.96
C LEU A 40 8.44 -19.23 -15.75
N SER A 41 8.72 -17.97 -15.43
CA SER A 41 10.07 -17.48 -15.13
C SER A 41 10.63 -18.06 -13.83
N LEU A 42 9.79 -18.21 -12.79
CA LEU A 42 10.16 -18.92 -11.56
C LEU A 42 10.45 -20.39 -11.84
N ASN A 43 9.59 -21.04 -12.63
CA ASN A 43 9.74 -22.44 -13.01
C ASN A 43 11.04 -22.71 -13.77
N ALA A 44 11.44 -21.81 -14.66
CA ALA A 44 12.72 -21.90 -15.37
C ALA A 44 13.95 -21.80 -14.45
N ARG A 45 13.78 -21.24 -13.23
CA ARG A 45 14.85 -21.12 -12.23
C ARG A 45 14.83 -22.26 -11.21
N CYS A 46 13.80 -23.11 -11.21
CA CYS A 46 13.74 -24.26 -10.31
C CYS A 46 14.81 -25.29 -10.70
N SER A 47 15.63 -25.66 -9.72
CA SER A 47 16.53 -26.80 -9.84
C SER A 47 15.75 -28.11 -9.94
N THR A 48 16.07 -28.94 -10.93
CA THR A 48 15.52 -30.30 -11.07
C THR A 48 16.03 -31.27 -10.00
N LYS A 49 17.01 -30.87 -9.19
CA LYS A 49 17.63 -31.69 -8.13
C LYS A 49 17.02 -31.47 -6.75
N GLN A 50 16.17 -30.46 -6.58
CA GLN A 50 15.63 -30.08 -5.27
C GLN A 50 14.11 -30.20 -5.27
N MET A 51 13.58 -31.04 -4.38
CA MET A 51 12.13 -31.23 -4.20
C MET A 51 11.43 -30.00 -3.59
N ILE A 52 12.17 -29.14 -2.90
CA ILE A 52 11.65 -27.89 -2.37
C ILE A 52 12.68 -26.77 -2.51
N GLN A 53 12.22 -25.62 -2.97
CA GLN A 53 13.00 -24.40 -3.13
C GLN A 53 12.20 -23.21 -2.63
N ALA A 54 12.85 -22.24 -2.01
CA ALA A 54 12.22 -20.95 -1.70
C ALA A 54 12.86 -19.87 -2.56
N PHE A 55 12.05 -19.02 -3.15
CA PHE A 55 12.46 -17.82 -3.86
C PHE A 55 12.19 -16.63 -2.97
N LYS A 56 13.21 -15.79 -2.76
CA LYS A 56 13.11 -14.58 -1.95
C LYS A 56 13.12 -13.35 -2.84
N TYR A 57 12.12 -12.49 -2.64
CA TYR A 57 11.99 -11.18 -3.27
C TYR A 57 12.19 -10.10 -2.22
N GLY A 58 13.03 -9.11 -2.54
CA GLY A 58 13.38 -8.07 -1.57
C GLY A 58 13.81 -8.67 -0.23
N ASN A 59 13.31 -8.12 0.87
CA ASN A 59 13.81 -8.46 2.19
C ASN A 59 13.04 -9.57 2.93
N ASP A 60 11.74 -9.82 2.67
CA ASP A 60 10.93 -10.79 3.45
C ASP A 60 9.78 -11.46 2.67
N MET A 61 9.71 -11.27 1.34
CA MET A 61 8.68 -11.91 0.53
C MET A 61 9.20 -13.21 -0.05
N TYR A 62 8.39 -14.26 0.01
CA TYR A 62 8.77 -15.61 -0.38
C TYR A 62 7.72 -16.27 -1.27
N THR A 63 8.18 -17.05 -2.24
CA THR A 63 7.38 -18.08 -2.91
C THR A 63 8.11 -19.40 -2.74
N LEU A 64 7.44 -20.42 -2.24
CA LEU A 64 7.98 -21.77 -2.17
C LEU A 64 7.55 -22.54 -3.40
N CYS A 65 8.48 -23.27 -4.00
CA CYS A 65 8.22 -24.25 -5.05
C CYS A 65 8.39 -25.65 -4.46
N LEU A 66 7.36 -26.48 -4.57
CA LEU A 66 7.39 -27.91 -4.34
C LEU A 66 7.40 -28.62 -5.69
N ALA A 67 8.47 -29.37 -5.96
CA ALA A 67 8.55 -30.21 -7.15
C ALA A 67 7.97 -31.60 -6.82
N THR A 68 7.01 -32.02 -7.63
CA THR A 68 6.40 -33.36 -7.60
C THR A 68 6.48 -34.00 -8.98
N ASP A 69 6.09 -35.28 -9.08
CA ASP A 69 6.06 -35.99 -10.35
C ASP A 69 5.04 -35.37 -11.34
N ASP A 70 3.97 -34.76 -10.81
CA ASP A 70 2.90 -34.13 -11.59
C ASP A 70 3.21 -32.67 -11.99
N GLY A 71 4.29 -32.10 -11.47
CA GLY A 71 4.70 -30.73 -11.77
C GLY A 71 5.21 -29.93 -10.57
N ASN A 72 5.34 -28.62 -10.77
CA ASN A 72 5.80 -27.69 -9.76
C ASN A 72 4.62 -26.91 -9.17
N TYR A 73 4.47 -27.01 -7.85
CA TYR A 73 3.49 -26.28 -7.07
C TYR A 73 4.16 -25.09 -6.40
N PHE A 74 3.73 -23.89 -6.78
CA PHE A 74 4.16 -22.64 -6.19
C PHE A 74 3.17 -22.18 -5.13
N VAL A 75 3.65 -21.89 -3.93
CA VAL A 75 2.87 -21.32 -2.83
C VAL A 75 3.51 -19.99 -2.44
N GLY A 76 2.77 -18.92 -2.66
CA GLY A 76 3.20 -17.54 -2.55
C GLY A 76 2.82 -16.70 -3.77
N PRO A 77 3.03 -15.37 -3.69
CA PRO A 77 3.94 -14.72 -2.76
C PRO A 77 3.34 -14.52 -1.35
N VAL A 78 4.14 -14.70 -0.31
CA VAL A 78 3.80 -14.43 1.10
C VAL A 78 4.88 -13.59 1.77
N VAL A 79 4.50 -12.78 2.76
CA VAL A 79 5.47 -12.08 3.63
C VAL A 79 5.58 -12.80 4.95
N LEU A 80 6.80 -13.15 5.35
CA LEU A 80 7.06 -13.77 6.64
C LEU A 80 7.06 -12.74 7.77
N ILE A 81 6.34 -13.03 8.86
CA ILE A 81 6.33 -12.21 10.08
C ILE A 81 7.20 -12.88 11.15
N TYR A 82 8.06 -12.10 11.80
CA TYR A 82 8.90 -12.53 12.92
C TYR A 82 8.50 -11.82 14.23
N GLY A 83 7.67 -12.46 15.06
CA GLY A 83 7.30 -12.00 16.41
C GLY A 83 6.24 -10.89 16.50
N PRO A 84 5.75 -10.55 17.72
CA PRO A 84 4.69 -9.57 17.94
C PRO A 84 5.17 -8.10 17.81
N TYR A 85 6.49 -7.89 17.78
CA TYR A 85 7.13 -6.60 17.55
C TYR A 85 7.75 -6.62 16.15
N PHE A 86 6.93 -6.33 15.14
CA PHE A 86 7.44 -6.02 13.81
C PHE A 86 8.05 -4.61 13.85
N GLU A 87 9.22 -4.46 14.50
CA GLU A 87 10.08 -3.31 14.24
C GLU A 87 10.58 -3.46 12.81
N SER A 88 10.27 -2.46 11.98
CA SER A 88 10.68 -2.33 10.59
C SER A 88 12.21 -2.25 10.46
N ARG A 89 12.93 -3.34 10.75
CA ARG A 89 14.36 -3.45 10.51
C ARG A 89 14.57 -3.64 9.01
N GLY A 90 14.64 -2.51 8.32
CA GLY A 90 15.26 -2.44 7.00
C GLY A 90 14.41 -2.86 5.80
N PHE A 91 13.08 -2.92 5.91
CA PHE A 91 12.22 -3.19 4.75
C PHE A 91 12.12 -1.94 3.88
N LYS A 92 12.66 -2.00 2.66
CA LYS A 92 12.65 -0.87 1.74
C LYS A 92 12.09 -1.22 0.35
N ASP A 93 11.87 -2.51 0.06
CA ASP A 93 11.47 -2.99 -1.28
C ASP A 93 10.25 -3.96 -1.30
N VAL A 94 9.66 -4.33 -0.16
CA VAL A 94 8.55 -5.33 -0.09
C VAL A 94 7.16 -4.68 -0.04
N TYR A 95 7.12 -3.35 -0.03
CA TYR A 95 5.90 -2.58 0.20
C TYR A 95 5.00 -2.39 -1.03
N HIS A 96 5.37 -2.93 -2.20
CA HIS A 96 4.61 -2.78 -3.44
C HIS A 96 3.31 -3.60 -3.50
N PHE A 97 2.92 -4.28 -2.41
CA PHE A 97 1.86 -5.27 -2.43
C PHE A 97 0.97 -5.21 -1.19
N ALA A 98 0.09 -4.20 -1.13
CA ALA A 98 -0.85 -4.00 -0.03
C ALA A 98 -1.77 -5.22 0.26
N ASN A 99 -1.90 -6.15 -0.71
CA ASN A 99 -2.74 -7.35 -0.64
C ASN A 99 -1.96 -8.67 -0.55
N ILE A 100 -0.66 -8.68 -0.23
CA ILE A 100 0.07 -9.94 -0.04
C ILE A 100 -0.18 -10.54 1.33
N HIS A 101 -0.51 -11.83 1.32
CA HIS A 101 -0.77 -12.64 2.51
C HIS A 101 0.45 -12.63 3.45
N ARG A 102 0.24 -12.20 4.71
CA ARG A 102 1.29 -12.17 5.72
C ARG A 102 1.10 -13.32 6.71
N ILE A 103 2.17 -14.03 7.00
CA ILE A 103 2.10 -15.27 7.77
C ILE A 103 3.33 -15.49 8.63
N GLU A 104 3.14 -16.00 9.84
CA GLU A 104 4.24 -16.43 10.69
C GLU A 104 4.97 -17.63 10.06
N ARG A 105 6.31 -17.65 10.17
CA ARG A 105 7.14 -18.73 9.61
C ARG A 105 6.67 -20.11 10.05
N GLU A 106 6.39 -20.30 11.34
CA GLU A 106 5.94 -21.60 11.86
C GLU A 106 4.60 -22.03 11.27
N ARG A 107 3.68 -21.08 11.07
CA ARG A 107 2.38 -21.35 10.47
C ARG A 107 2.53 -21.75 9.01
N LEU A 108 3.37 -21.06 8.24
CA LEU A 108 3.67 -21.41 6.85
C LEU A 108 4.29 -22.81 6.75
N VAL A 109 5.29 -23.13 7.58
CA VAL A 109 5.93 -24.45 7.59
C VAL A 109 4.92 -25.56 7.89
N LYS A 110 4.01 -25.35 8.86
CA LYS A 110 2.93 -26.30 9.18
C LYS A 110 1.97 -26.48 8.00
N GLN A 111 1.56 -25.38 7.37
CA GLN A 111 0.66 -25.41 6.22
C GLN A 111 1.28 -26.09 5.00
N MET A 112 2.56 -25.82 4.72
CA MET A 112 3.33 -26.49 3.68
C MET A 112 3.49 -27.99 3.96
N ASN A 113 3.72 -28.39 5.21
CA ASN A 113 3.82 -29.80 5.58
C ASN A 113 2.48 -30.57 5.45
N ILE A 114 1.34 -29.89 5.53
CA ILE A 114 0.05 -30.52 5.21
C ILE A 114 -0.05 -30.71 3.69
N LEU A 115 0.31 -29.68 2.91
CA LEU A 115 0.32 -29.77 1.45
C LEU A 115 1.23 -30.89 0.95
N THR A 116 2.41 -31.07 1.53
CA THR A 116 3.33 -32.15 1.13
C THR A 116 2.72 -33.54 1.34
N ARG A 117 1.95 -33.73 2.42
CA ARG A 117 1.21 -34.96 2.68
C ARG A 117 0.07 -35.18 1.70
N LEU A 118 -0.66 -34.12 1.34
CA LEU A 118 -1.72 -34.19 0.33
C LEU A 118 -1.16 -34.56 -1.05
N LEU A 119 -0.01 -34.01 -1.41
CA LEU A 119 0.71 -34.28 -2.66
C LEU A 119 1.57 -35.56 -2.61
N GLN A 120 1.56 -36.30 -1.49
CA GLN A 120 2.35 -37.52 -1.28
C GLN A 120 3.87 -37.35 -1.54
N CYS A 121 4.41 -36.15 -1.30
CA CYS A 121 5.81 -35.86 -1.53
C CYS A 121 6.66 -36.00 -0.26
N HIS A 122 7.92 -36.45 -0.43
CA HIS A 122 8.84 -36.78 0.66
C HIS A 122 9.58 -35.54 1.18
N VAL A 123 8.86 -34.45 1.44
CA VAL A 123 9.40 -33.18 1.94
C VAL A 123 9.04 -33.01 3.41
N THR A 124 10.06 -32.91 4.27
CA THR A 124 9.89 -32.76 5.73
C THR A 124 9.83 -31.27 6.15
N THR A 125 9.33 -31.00 7.36
CA THR A 125 9.36 -29.66 7.96
C THR A 125 10.76 -29.08 8.07
N GLN A 126 11.77 -29.92 8.32
CA GLN A 126 13.17 -29.52 8.34
C GLN A 126 13.65 -29.04 6.95
N MET A 127 13.27 -29.75 5.88
CA MET A 127 13.60 -29.35 4.51
C MET A 127 12.93 -28.02 4.13
N ILE A 128 11.66 -27.82 4.51
CA ILE A 128 10.95 -26.55 4.30
C ILE A 128 11.66 -25.41 5.06
N GLY A 129 12.03 -25.65 6.32
CA GLY A 129 12.81 -24.71 7.12
C GLY A 129 14.12 -24.32 6.45
N LEU A 130 14.90 -25.31 6.02
CA LEU A 130 16.19 -25.12 5.33
C LEU A 130 16.04 -24.36 4.01
N ALA A 131 14.98 -24.62 3.23
CA ALA A 131 14.70 -23.89 2.00
C ALA A 131 14.43 -22.40 2.28
N LEU A 132 13.68 -22.09 3.34
CA LEU A 132 13.42 -20.71 3.75
C LEU A 132 14.68 -20.00 4.30
N ASP A 133 15.57 -20.73 4.96
CA ASP A 133 16.85 -20.20 5.46
C ASP A 133 17.87 -19.98 4.34
N ASN A 134 17.76 -20.74 3.23
CA ASN A 134 18.66 -20.65 2.08
C ASN A 134 17.88 -20.41 0.78
N PRO A 135 17.18 -19.26 0.66
CA PRO A 135 16.36 -19.00 -0.52
C PRO A 135 17.23 -18.60 -1.72
N VAL A 136 16.72 -18.89 -2.92
CA VAL A 136 17.22 -18.30 -4.15
C VAL A 136 16.84 -16.81 -4.15
N ILE A 137 17.84 -15.94 -4.01
CA ILE A 137 17.66 -14.49 -4.01
C ILE A 137 17.44 -14.02 -5.45
N LEU A 138 16.30 -13.37 -5.70
CA LEU A 138 16.00 -12.75 -6.99
C LEU A 138 16.39 -11.26 -6.92
N GLN A 139 17.43 -10.87 -7.66
CA GLN A 139 17.90 -9.48 -7.74
C GLN A 139 17.07 -8.69 -8.79
N LEU A 140 16.59 -7.49 -8.42
CA LEU A 140 16.03 -6.39 -9.25
C LEU A 140 14.50 -6.43 -9.59
N PRO A 141 13.89 -5.27 -10.00
CA PRO A 141 12.59 -4.80 -9.52
C PRO A 141 11.44 -5.72 -9.93
N VAL A 142 10.57 -5.98 -8.96
CA VAL A 142 9.47 -6.96 -9.06
C VAL A 142 8.45 -6.62 -10.15
N SER A 143 8.44 -5.38 -10.67
CA SER A 143 7.55 -4.94 -11.75
C SER A 143 7.77 -5.66 -13.08
N ASP A 144 9.02 -5.92 -13.45
CA ASP A 144 9.34 -6.35 -14.83
C ASP A 144 9.41 -7.87 -14.96
N SER A 145 9.63 -8.59 -13.86
CA SER A 145 9.78 -10.06 -13.87
C SER A 145 8.47 -10.82 -13.60
N PHE A 146 7.45 -10.15 -13.06
CA PHE A 146 6.21 -10.78 -12.61
C PHE A 146 4.96 -10.42 -13.41
N GLY A 147 5.11 -9.62 -14.47
CA GLY A 147 4.02 -9.21 -15.36
C GLY A 147 2.74 -8.80 -14.62
N ILE A 148 2.89 -8.21 -13.44
CA ILE A 148 1.75 -7.68 -12.69
C ILE A 148 1.22 -6.58 -13.58
N SER A 149 0.05 -6.81 -14.18
CA SER A 149 -0.56 -5.89 -15.12
C SER A 149 -0.67 -4.52 -14.45
N THR A 150 0.23 -3.60 -14.80
CA THR A 150 0.21 -2.19 -14.38
C THR A 150 -0.84 -1.40 -15.16
N ASN A 151 -1.89 -2.07 -15.63
CA ASN A 151 -2.92 -1.44 -16.45
C ASN A 151 -4.15 -1.18 -15.57
N ASN A 152 -4.29 0.09 -15.21
CA ASN A 152 -5.45 0.79 -14.62
C ASN A 152 -5.70 0.75 -13.10
N GLU A 153 -5.20 -0.19 -12.30
CA GLU A 153 -5.49 -0.17 -10.84
C GLU A 153 -4.47 0.61 -9.99
N GLN A 154 -3.23 0.75 -10.46
CA GLN A 154 -2.15 1.39 -9.70
C GLN A 154 -2.27 2.93 -9.64
N THR A 155 -2.82 3.56 -10.67
CA THR A 155 -3.12 5.00 -10.70
C THR A 155 -4.17 5.38 -9.67
N HIS A 156 -5.13 4.49 -9.39
CA HIS A 156 -6.18 4.76 -8.40
C HIS A 156 -5.67 4.72 -6.95
N THR A 157 -4.60 3.97 -6.66
CA THR A 157 -4.13 3.79 -5.28
C THR A 157 -3.24 4.95 -4.79
N HIS A 158 -2.36 5.50 -5.63
CA HIS A 158 -1.57 6.69 -5.27
C HIS A 158 -2.50 7.89 -5.12
N TYR A 159 -3.42 8.04 -6.08
CA TYR A 159 -4.47 9.05 -6.03
C TYR A 159 -5.35 8.88 -4.78
N TYR A 160 -5.72 7.66 -4.39
CA TYR A 160 -6.50 7.40 -3.17
C TYR A 160 -5.82 7.91 -1.90
N TYR A 161 -4.53 7.64 -1.72
CA TYR A 161 -3.81 8.11 -0.53
C TYR A 161 -3.56 9.62 -0.55
N GLU A 162 -3.30 10.19 -1.72
CA GLU A 162 -3.21 11.64 -1.91
C GLU A 162 -4.55 12.33 -1.58
N GLU A 163 -5.67 11.74 -2.01
CA GLU A 163 -7.03 12.19 -1.69
C GLU A 163 -7.33 12.02 -0.19
N ALA A 164 -6.91 10.93 0.43
CA ALA A 164 -7.08 10.71 1.87
C ALA A 164 -6.28 11.72 2.71
N LEU A 165 -5.02 12.00 2.34
CA LEU A 165 -4.19 13.03 2.98
C LEU A 165 -4.77 14.43 2.73
N SER A 166 -5.26 14.69 1.52
CA SER A 166 -5.95 15.94 1.20
C SER A 166 -7.18 16.13 2.09
N ASN A 167 -8.05 15.12 2.18
CA ASN A 167 -9.23 15.14 3.05
C ASN A 167 -8.86 15.35 4.53
N ALA A 168 -7.78 14.74 5.00
CA ALA A 168 -7.29 14.95 6.36
C ALA A 168 -6.88 16.41 6.60
N ILE A 169 -6.22 17.05 5.63
CA ILE A 169 -5.86 18.47 5.67
C ILE A 169 -7.11 19.35 5.60
N GLU A 170 -8.00 19.16 4.62
CA GLU A 170 -9.23 19.94 4.45
C GLU A 170 -10.11 19.90 5.71
N THR A 171 -10.22 18.72 6.33
CA THR A 171 -11.04 18.54 7.55
C THR A 171 -10.32 18.90 8.84
N GLY A 172 -9.02 19.19 8.80
CA GLY A 172 -8.18 19.51 9.95
C GLY A 172 -7.93 18.33 10.89
N ASN A 173 -8.00 17.09 10.39
CA ASN A 173 -7.85 15.87 11.17
C ASN A 173 -6.40 15.35 11.13
N ASP A 174 -5.58 15.74 12.11
CA ASP A 174 -4.16 15.34 12.16
C ASP A 174 -3.93 13.89 12.62
N THR A 175 -4.95 13.23 13.17
CA THR A 175 -4.81 11.88 13.78
C THR A 175 -4.55 10.80 12.74
N VAL A 176 -5.09 10.97 11.52
CA VAL A 176 -5.00 10.00 10.43
C VAL A 176 -3.77 10.19 9.54
N ILE A 177 -3.00 11.27 9.75
CA ILE A 177 -1.86 11.63 8.89
C ILE A 177 -0.78 10.57 8.94
N HIS A 178 -0.39 10.12 10.13
CA HIS A 178 0.66 9.11 10.29
C HIS A 178 0.28 7.81 9.58
N GLU A 179 -0.89 7.26 9.90
CA GLU A 179 -1.33 5.99 9.34
C GLU A 179 -1.43 6.07 7.81
N THR A 180 -2.02 7.14 7.27
CA THR A 180 -2.20 7.31 5.82
C THR A 180 -0.86 7.52 5.11
N LEU A 181 0.04 8.34 5.66
CA LEU A 181 1.37 8.57 5.09
C LEU A 181 2.21 7.29 5.13
N MET A 182 2.18 6.55 6.24
CA MET A 182 2.87 5.28 6.34
C MET A 182 2.30 4.30 5.33
N LYS A 183 0.98 4.22 5.15
CA LYS A 183 0.36 3.37 4.10
C LYS A 183 0.77 3.79 2.68
N LEU A 184 0.87 5.09 2.38
CA LEU A 184 1.33 5.59 1.09
C LEU A 184 2.79 5.21 0.82
N ILE A 185 3.69 5.49 1.76
CA ILE A 185 5.12 5.14 1.62
C ILE A 185 5.28 3.63 1.53
N ASN A 186 4.54 2.91 2.36
CA ASN A 186 4.51 1.45 2.42
C ASN A 186 3.59 0.82 1.36
N SER A 187 3.07 1.60 0.40
CA SER A 187 2.41 1.06 -0.79
C SER A 187 3.39 0.81 -1.92
N GLY A 188 4.63 1.31 -1.80
CA GLY A 188 5.62 1.26 -2.86
C GLY A 188 5.37 2.23 -4.02
N GLN A 189 4.28 3.00 -3.98
CA GLN A 189 3.85 3.87 -5.07
C GLN A 189 4.48 5.27 -5.00
N THR A 190 5.55 5.46 -4.21
CA THR A 190 6.28 6.73 -4.17
C THR A 190 7.01 7.06 -5.48
N GLY A 191 7.05 6.10 -6.41
CA GLY A 191 7.64 6.24 -7.74
C GLY A 191 9.18 6.13 -7.74
N HIS A 192 9.72 5.81 -8.92
CA HIS A 192 11.13 5.96 -9.25
C HIS A 192 11.32 7.30 -9.97
N LEU A 193 11.68 8.31 -9.19
CA LEU A 193 11.79 9.73 -9.55
C LEU A 193 13.25 10.17 -9.78
N SER A 194 14.24 9.31 -9.51
CA SER A 194 15.65 9.64 -9.70
C SER A 194 16.54 8.40 -9.84
N ASP A 195 17.40 8.43 -10.85
CA ASP A 195 18.46 7.42 -11.06
C ASP A 195 19.70 7.65 -10.17
N GLU A 196 19.79 8.80 -9.48
CA GLU A 196 20.93 9.17 -8.62
C GLU A 196 20.90 8.51 -7.24
N GLY A 197 19.87 7.69 -6.98
CA GLY A 197 19.77 6.83 -5.82
C GLY A 197 18.70 7.25 -4.82
N LYS A 198 18.62 6.45 -3.75
CA LYS A 198 17.47 6.42 -2.83
C LYS A 198 17.19 7.76 -2.15
N LEU A 199 18.24 8.46 -1.73
CA LEU A 199 18.08 9.73 -1.02
C LEU A 199 17.42 10.78 -1.92
N ARG A 200 17.87 10.90 -3.17
CA ARG A 200 17.31 11.83 -4.14
C ARG A 200 15.88 11.46 -4.51
N ASN A 201 15.61 10.17 -4.68
CA ASN A 201 14.25 9.66 -4.93
C ASN A 201 13.26 10.09 -3.83
N VAL A 202 13.62 9.89 -2.56
CA VAL A 202 12.74 10.20 -1.42
C VAL A 202 12.58 11.71 -1.22
N LYS A 203 13.62 12.52 -1.53
CA LYS A 203 13.49 13.99 -1.57
C LYS A 203 12.48 14.43 -2.62
N ASN A 204 12.63 13.93 -3.85
CA ASN A 204 11.72 14.27 -4.95
C ASN A 204 10.27 13.92 -4.59
N PHE A 205 10.06 12.74 -4.00
CA PHE A 205 8.75 12.32 -3.51
C PHE A 205 8.18 13.31 -2.47
N GLY A 206 8.96 13.62 -1.43
CA GLY A 206 8.53 14.55 -0.38
C GLY A 206 8.18 15.93 -0.91
N ILE A 207 9.03 16.48 -1.79
CA ILE A 207 8.81 17.79 -2.43
C ILE A 207 7.51 17.80 -3.23
N ILE A 208 7.27 16.76 -4.05
CA ILE A 208 6.05 16.64 -4.84
C ILE A 208 4.83 16.56 -3.92
N LEU A 209 4.86 15.65 -2.94
CA LEU A 209 3.73 15.42 -2.03
C LEU A 209 3.34 16.69 -1.26
N VAL A 210 4.33 17.38 -0.67
CA VAL A 210 4.08 18.63 0.05
C VAL A 210 3.54 19.72 -0.90
N SER A 211 4.11 19.84 -2.10
CA SER A 211 3.65 20.82 -3.10
C SER A 211 2.22 20.57 -3.55
N VAL A 212 1.81 19.31 -3.67
CA VAL A 212 0.43 18.93 -4.00
C VAL A 212 -0.50 19.29 -2.84
N LEU A 213 -0.17 18.88 -1.62
CA LEU A 213 -1.02 19.07 -0.45
C LEU A 213 -1.13 20.54 -0.01
N ILE A 214 -0.17 21.38 -0.36
CA ILE A 214 -0.28 22.84 -0.23
C ILE A 214 -1.46 23.42 -1.02
N ARG A 215 -1.74 22.88 -2.22
CA ARG A 215 -2.89 23.34 -3.02
C ARG A 215 -4.21 22.99 -2.33
N THR A 216 -4.27 21.87 -1.62
CA THR A 216 -5.40 21.49 -0.78
C THR A 216 -5.60 22.49 0.36
N ALA A 217 -4.51 22.96 0.98
CA ALA A 217 -4.57 24.00 2.00
C ALA A 217 -5.12 25.32 1.43
N ILE A 218 -4.65 25.77 0.26
CA ILE A 218 -5.19 26.97 -0.42
C ILE A 218 -6.68 26.82 -0.69
N ARG A 219 -7.11 25.67 -1.23
CA ARG A 219 -8.54 25.36 -1.44
C ARG A 219 -9.35 25.35 -0.14
N SER A 220 -8.71 25.08 0.99
CA SER A 220 -9.30 25.11 2.33
C SER A 220 -9.31 26.52 2.97
N GLY A 221 -8.90 27.55 2.23
CA GLY A 221 -8.95 28.95 2.67
C GLY A 221 -7.66 29.50 3.26
N VAL A 222 -6.53 28.80 3.14
CA VAL A 222 -5.22 29.39 3.47
C VAL A 222 -4.87 30.44 2.41
N ASP A 223 -4.44 31.63 2.84
CA ASP A 223 -3.90 32.66 1.94
C ASP A 223 -2.80 32.06 1.05
N TYR A 224 -2.90 32.27 -0.26
CA TYR A 224 -1.99 31.70 -1.23
C TYR A 224 -0.54 32.18 -1.03
N GLU A 225 -0.32 33.43 -0.63
CA GLU A 225 1.04 33.93 -0.34
C GLU A 225 1.65 33.18 0.84
N HIS A 226 0.88 33.06 1.93
CA HIS A 226 1.31 32.31 3.11
C HIS A 226 1.51 30.82 2.82
N ALA A 227 0.66 30.22 1.99
CA ALA A 227 0.78 28.82 1.61
C ALA A 227 2.03 28.56 0.75
N PHE A 228 2.37 29.46 -0.18
CA PHE A 228 3.60 29.34 -0.96
C PHE A 228 4.85 29.58 -0.12
N ASP A 229 4.83 30.52 0.83
CA ASP A 229 5.92 30.69 1.81
C ASP A 229 6.15 29.42 2.65
N LEU A 230 5.07 28.75 3.06
CA LEU A 230 5.15 27.47 3.77
C LEU A 230 5.72 26.38 2.89
N ASN A 231 5.25 26.26 1.65
CA ASN A 231 5.77 25.29 0.68
C ASN A 231 7.28 25.44 0.50
N ASP A 232 7.74 26.66 0.28
CA ASP A 232 9.14 27.00 0.12
C ASP A 232 9.98 26.62 1.34
N ARG A 233 9.46 26.88 2.55
CA ARG A 233 10.13 26.47 3.78
C ARG A 233 10.24 24.95 3.90
N TYR A 234 9.16 24.24 3.63
CA TYR A 234 9.14 22.77 3.70
C TYR A 234 10.10 22.15 2.68
N VAL A 235 10.04 22.58 1.42
CA VAL A 235 10.95 22.11 0.36
C VAL A 235 12.42 22.35 0.74
N ARG A 236 12.77 23.52 1.28
CA ARG A 236 14.14 23.80 1.75
C ARG A 236 14.55 22.92 2.92
N GLU A 237 13.63 22.55 3.80
CA GLU A 237 13.90 21.64 4.93
C GLU A 237 14.19 20.23 4.41
N LEU A 238 13.32 19.69 3.57
CA LEU A 238 13.50 18.38 2.93
C LEU A 238 14.82 18.28 2.14
N GLU A 239 15.19 19.33 1.41
CA GLU A 239 16.44 19.36 0.64
C GLU A 239 17.71 19.31 1.51
N ARG A 240 17.65 19.79 2.75
CA ARG A 240 18.81 19.79 3.67
C ARG A 240 19.09 18.44 4.32
N LEU A 241 18.09 17.56 4.36
CA LEU A 241 18.18 16.26 5.04
C LEU A 241 19.11 15.31 4.29
N LYS A 242 19.74 14.41 5.05
CA LYS A 242 20.80 13.52 4.54
C LYS A 242 20.43 12.06 4.56
N THR A 243 19.31 11.70 5.18
CA THR A 243 18.83 10.33 5.24
C THR A 243 17.36 10.22 4.81
N PRO A 244 16.96 9.12 4.14
CA PRO A 244 15.57 8.87 3.79
C PRO A 244 14.63 8.87 5.00
N ASP A 245 15.10 8.37 6.13
CA ASP A 245 14.26 8.17 7.32
C ASP A 245 13.98 9.52 8.02
N GLU A 246 14.94 10.45 8.00
CA GLU A 246 14.71 11.84 8.41
C GLU A 246 13.72 12.54 7.49
N ILE A 247 13.82 12.34 6.17
CA ILE A 247 12.90 12.95 5.21
C ILE A 247 11.46 12.52 5.48
N VAL A 248 11.22 11.21 5.66
CA VAL A 248 9.88 10.69 5.95
C VAL A 248 9.32 11.29 7.26
N LYS A 249 10.14 11.41 8.29
CA LYS A 249 9.74 12.03 9.56
C LYS A 249 9.37 13.50 9.38
N VAL A 250 10.18 14.26 8.61
CA VAL A 250 9.91 15.67 8.35
C VAL A 250 8.66 15.87 7.51
N ILE A 251 8.42 15.04 6.49
CA ILE A 251 7.15 15.05 5.74
C ILE A 251 5.97 14.91 6.71
N GLU A 252 6.00 13.94 7.63
CA GLU A 252 4.90 13.79 8.59
C GLU A 252 4.69 15.04 9.45
N ILE A 253 5.78 15.66 9.93
CA ILE A 253 5.75 16.89 10.73
C ILE A 253 5.11 18.03 9.93
N GLU A 254 5.53 18.21 8.67
CA GLU A 254 5.05 19.27 7.77
C GLU A 254 3.57 19.09 7.42
N LEU A 255 3.15 17.86 7.14
CA LEU A 255 1.74 17.55 6.87
C LEU A 255 0.88 17.82 8.11
N ARG A 256 1.33 17.41 9.31
CA ARG A 256 0.61 17.72 10.56
C ARG A 256 0.57 19.22 10.83
N ASP A 257 1.65 19.97 10.59
CA ASP A 257 1.66 21.43 10.75
C ASP A 257 0.64 22.07 9.80
N LEU A 258 0.63 21.65 8.53
CA LEU A 258 -0.32 22.12 7.53
C LEU A 258 -1.77 21.81 7.93
N THR A 259 -2.07 20.57 8.34
CA THR A 259 -3.39 20.16 8.84
C THR A 259 -3.83 21.00 10.04
N ARG A 260 -2.94 21.27 10.99
CA ARG A 260 -3.24 22.09 12.18
C ARG A 260 -3.52 23.54 11.83
N ARG A 261 -2.79 24.12 10.87
CA ARG A 261 -3.05 25.47 10.37
C ARG A 261 -4.42 25.56 9.73
N VAL A 262 -4.76 24.63 8.84
CA VAL A 262 -6.09 24.54 8.22
C VAL A 262 -7.17 24.32 9.28
N SER A 263 -6.94 23.45 10.25
CA SER A 263 -7.87 23.22 11.37
C SER A 263 -8.14 24.49 12.16
N ARG A 264 -7.11 25.28 12.49
CA ARG A 264 -7.23 26.57 13.20
C ARG A 264 -8.02 27.60 12.38
N MET A 265 -7.76 27.71 11.08
CA MET A 265 -8.53 28.61 10.20
C MET A 265 -9.98 28.18 10.04
N ASN A 266 -10.22 26.89 9.85
CA ASN A 266 -11.56 26.32 9.86
C ASN A 266 -12.25 26.67 11.18
N LEU A 267 -11.56 26.55 12.33
CA LEU A 267 -12.03 26.93 13.69
C LEU A 267 -12.39 28.41 13.83
N THR A 268 -11.75 29.31 13.09
CA THR A 268 -11.95 30.76 13.26
C THR A 268 -12.83 31.44 12.21
N ALA A 269 -13.02 30.88 11.01
CA ALA A 269 -13.65 31.60 9.90
C ALA A 269 -15.20 31.52 9.87
N VAL A 270 -15.78 30.40 10.34
CA VAL A 270 -17.23 30.17 10.24
C VAL A 270 -17.80 29.51 11.50
N SER A 271 -19.06 29.78 11.75
CA SER A 271 -19.82 29.24 12.87
C SER A 271 -19.94 27.71 12.79
N ILE A 272 -20.12 27.08 13.95
CA ILE A 272 -20.27 25.62 14.07
C ILE A 272 -21.36 25.06 13.14
N PRO A 273 -22.56 25.68 13.03
CA PRO A 273 -23.60 25.24 12.09
C PRO A 273 -23.13 25.21 10.63
N VAL A 274 -22.47 26.27 10.17
CA VAL A 274 -22.03 26.43 8.79
C VAL A 274 -20.91 25.43 8.47
N ARG A 275 -19.97 25.24 9.39
CA ARG A 275 -18.91 24.24 9.28
C ARG A 275 -19.44 22.81 9.18
N GLN A 276 -20.42 22.46 10.01
CA GLN A 276 -21.04 21.14 9.98
C GLN A 276 -21.79 20.90 8.66
N ALA A 277 -22.45 21.93 8.13
CA ALA A 277 -23.08 21.87 6.82
C ALA A 277 -22.06 21.63 5.69
N ILE A 278 -20.92 22.33 5.67
CA ILE A 278 -19.85 22.12 4.69
C ILE A 278 -19.35 20.67 4.73
N LYS A 279 -19.11 20.12 5.93
CA LYS A 279 -18.67 18.72 6.09
C LYS A 279 -19.66 17.70 5.52
N LEU A 280 -20.97 17.97 5.65
CA LEU A 280 -22.01 17.10 5.09
C LEU A 280 -22.10 17.22 3.56
N ILE A 281 -21.86 18.41 3.02
CA ILE A 281 -21.81 18.64 1.56
C ILE A 281 -20.63 17.88 0.93
N LEU A 282 -19.43 18.00 1.50
CA LEU A 282 -18.22 17.36 0.96
C LEU A 282 -18.25 15.82 1.04
N LYS A 283 -19.00 15.25 1.98
CA LYS A 283 -19.17 13.79 2.12
C LYS A 283 -20.22 13.19 1.18
N ALA A 284 -20.98 14.02 0.45
CA ALA A 284 -22.07 13.53 -0.40
C ALA A 284 -21.52 13.00 -1.74
N PRO A 285 -21.69 11.71 -2.07
CA PRO A 285 -21.01 11.08 -3.22
C PRO A 285 -21.41 11.63 -4.60
N ASN A 286 -22.56 12.32 -4.73
CA ASN A 286 -23.12 12.77 -6.01
C ASN A 286 -23.54 14.26 -6.03
N ASN A 287 -22.98 15.13 -5.18
CA ASN A 287 -23.27 16.58 -5.09
C ASN A 287 -24.76 17.02 -4.95
N ASN A 288 -25.72 16.09 -4.84
CA ASN A 288 -27.16 16.36 -4.77
C ASN A 288 -27.70 16.31 -3.32
N ILE A 289 -27.05 17.00 -2.39
CA ILE A 289 -27.55 17.12 -1.01
C ILE A 289 -28.37 18.42 -0.86
N SER A 290 -29.59 18.31 -0.34
CA SER A 290 -30.46 19.48 -0.13
C SER A 290 -30.17 20.16 1.21
N VAL A 291 -30.39 21.48 1.29
CA VAL A 291 -30.25 22.23 2.56
C VAL A 291 -31.21 21.70 3.64
N ARG A 292 -32.33 21.08 3.22
CA ARG A 292 -33.29 20.43 4.12
C ARG A 292 -32.69 19.19 4.75
N THR A 293 -32.08 18.31 3.94
CA THR A 293 -31.36 17.13 4.40
C THR A 293 -30.25 17.48 5.40
N ILE A 294 -29.50 18.54 5.13
CA ILE A 294 -28.43 19.01 6.03
C ILE A 294 -29.03 19.56 7.34
N GLY A 295 -30.10 20.36 7.26
CA GLY A 295 -30.81 20.87 8.44
C GLY A 295 -31.33 19.75 9.33
N ASP A 296 -31.95 18.73 8.73
CA ASP A 296 -32.50 17.57 9.44
C ASP A 296 -31.38 16.75 10.13
N GLN A 297 -30.25 16.52 9.46
CA GLN A 297 -29.11 15.80 10.04
C GLN A 297 -28.42 16.54 11.19
N LEU A 298 -28.47 17.88 11.17
CA LEU A 298 -27.86 18.73 12.19
C LEU A 298 -28.85 19.16 13.29
N ASN A 299 -30.13 18.75 13.20
CA ASN A 299 -31.22 19.26 14.04
C ASN A 299 -31.31 20.80 14.03
N LEU A 300 -31.12 21.40 12.85
CA LEU A 300 -31.14 22.86 12.64
C LEU A 300 -32.26 23.26 11.69
N ASN A 301 -32.88 24.40 11.96
CA ASN A 301 -33.84 24.99 11.04
C ASN A 301 -33.16 25.35 9.71
N CYS A 302 -33.69 24.85 8.59
CA CYS A 302 -33.10 25.02 7.27
C CYS A 302 -32.96 26.50 6.86
N LYS A 303 -33.93 27.35 7.26
CA LYS A 303 -33.94 28.79 6.98
C LYS A 303 -32.83 29.51 7.75
N TYR A 304 -32.64 29.14 9.01
CA TYR A 304 -31.55 29.64 9.85
C TYR A 304 -30.19 29.22 9.29
N LEU A 305 -30.03 27.94 8.94
CA LEU A 305 -28.81 27.43 8.36
C LEU A 305 -28.48 28.11 7.03
N SER A 306 -29.47 28.26 6.13
CA SER A 306 -29.28 28.88 4.82
C SER A 306 -28.92 30.36 4.93
N ASN A 307 -29.59 31.12 5.79
CA ASN A 307 -29.26 32.53 6.01
C ASN A 307 -27.85 32.70 6.57
N ARG A 308 -27.48 31.87 7.55
CA ARG A 308 -26.16 31.95 8.17
C ARG A 308 -25.05 31.52 7.21
N PHE A 309 -25.31 30.49 6.41
CA PHE A 309 -24.41 30.04 5.34
C PHE A 309 -24.18 31.14 4.31
N LYS A 310 -25.23 31.84 3.86
CA LYS A 310 -25.09 32.96 2.92
C LYS A 310 -24.22 34.09 3.48
N VAL A 311 -24.53 34.53 4.70
CA VAL A 311 -23.78 35.60 5.39
C VAL A 311 -22.31 35.25 5.57
N GLU A 312 -22.01 34.03 6.02
CA GLU A 312 -20.64 33.61 6.32
C GLU A 312 -19.85 33.18 5.06
N MET A 313 -20.52 32.92 3.93
CA MET A 313 -19.91 32.58 2.63
C MET A 313 -19.88 33.75 1.63
N GLY A 314 -20.45 34.90 1.98
CA GLY A 314 -20.51 36.07 1.09
C GLY A 314 -21.43 35.90 -0.12
N LEU A 315 -22.52 35.13 0.01
CA LEU A 315 -23.53 34.85 -1.01
C LEU A 315 -24.83 35.65 -0.81
#